data_AF-A0A2M7U6M6-F1
#
_entry.id   AF-A0A2M7U6M6-F1
#
_cell.length_a   1.000
_cell.length_b   1.000
_cell.length_c   1.000
_cell.angle_alpha   90.00
_cell.angle_beta   90.00
_cell.angle_gamma   90.00
#
_symmetry.space_group_name_H-M   'P 1'
#
loop_
_entity.id
_entity.type
_entity.pdbx_description
1 polymer ?
#
loop_
_entity_poly.entity_id
_entity_poly.type
_entity_poly.pdbx_seq_one_letter_code
_entity_poly.pdbx_strand_id
1 'polypeptide(L)'
;MKIVIGSRGSQLAMWQTHHIKSLLEQAHPGLIVEIKKITTKGDAIQDVPLPKIGDKGLFTAEIEAELLADTIQLAVHSLKDLPTSLPEGLIYGGSPSRADARDALISLKWKSIEEIPENGVIATGSLRRKAAILNLKPGMQFTDLRGNIDTRLRKLKENGWDGIIMAAAALKRLEMDDQVAAFLDPDVFVPSVSQGAIGLEVNVNRPDVQQLLSAIMDKETVQCCKAERAFGRKLEGGCSVPLGAWARMVGDQMKITGFVSNYAGTQQIRESLTGSPHDPEGLGVKLAERYIELGAQELLGT
;
A
#
# COMPACT_ATOMS: atom_id res chain seq x y z
N MET A 1 -28.84 -13.76 -2.08
CA MET A 1 -28.36 -12.60 -1.30
C MET A 1 -27.75 -11.59 -2.27
N LYS A 2 -27.83 -10.29 -1.99
CA LYS A 2 -27.24 -9.23 -2.82
C LYS A 2 -26.30 -8.37 -1.98
N ILE A 3 -25.13 -8.04 -2.53
CA ILE A 3 -24.18 -7.10 -1.93
C ILE A 3 -23.77 -6.04 -2.95
N VAL A 4 -23.56 -4.81 -2.50
CA VAL A 4 -23.00 -3.74 -3.32
C VAL A 4 -21.58 -3.46 -2.85
N ILE A 5 -20.62 -3.53 -3.78
CA ILE A 5 -19.21 -3.21 -3.56
C ILE A 5 -18.94 -1.77 -3.98
N GLY A 6 -18.50 -0.93 -3.05
CA GLY A 6 -17.99 0.41 -3.34
C GLY A 6 -16.52 0.40 -3.74
N SER A 7 -16.17 1.16 -4.78
CA SER A 7 -14.75 1.39 -5.12
C SER A 7 -14.55 2.68 -5.92
N ARG A 8 -13.29 3.12 -5.96
CA ARG A 8 -12.86 4.23 -6.83
C ARG A 8 -12.97 3.87 -8.30
N GLY A 9 -13.08 4.90 -9.15
CA GLY A 9 -13.26 4.73 -10.59
C GLY A 9 -11.99 4.43 -11.40
N SER A 10 -10.79 4.47 -10.80
CA SER A 10 -9.53 4.23 -11.53
C SER A 10 -9.46 2.80 -12.08
N GLN A 11 -8.71 2.59 -13.17
CA GLN A 11 -8.56 1.27 -13.80
C GLN A 11 -8.06 0.20 -12.81
N LEU A 12 -7.06 0.52 -11.98
CA LEU A 12 -6.56 -0.39 -10.96
C LEU A 12 -7.62 -0.70 -9.89
N ALA A 13 -8.34 0.31 -9.40
CA ALA A 13 -9.40 0.10 -8.40
C ALA A 13 -10.53 -0.77 -8.95
N MET A 14 -10.92 -0.54 -10.21
CA MET A 14 -11.91 -1.37 -10.89
C MET A 14 -11.42 -2.80 -11.12
N TRP A 15 -10.15 -2.99 -11.51
CA TRP A 15 -9.56 -4.32 -11.62
C TRP A 15 -9.64 -5.06 -10.28
N GLN A 16 -9.23 -4.41 -9.18
CA GLN A 16 -9.28 -5.00 -7.83
C GLN A 16 -10.71 -5.37 -7.45
N THR A 17 -11.66 -4.50 -7.75
CA THR A 17 -13.08 -4.72 -7.45
C THR A 17 -13.67 -5.87 -8.25
N HIS A 18 -13.37 -5.97 -9.54
CA HIS A 18 -13.78 -7.09 -10.38
C HIS A 18 -13.14 -8.40 -9.93
N HIS A 19 -11.88 -8.38 -9.49
CA HIS A 19 -11.21 -9.53 -8.92
C HIS A 19 -11.93 -10.04 -7.66
N ILE A 20 -12.25 -9.15 -6.71
CA ILE A 20 -12.99 -9.50 -5.49
C ILE A 20 -14.40 -9.99 -5.81
N LYS A 21 -15.11 -9.31 -6.72
CA LYS A 21 -16.42 -9.76 -7.20
C LYS A 21 -16.34 -11.19 -7.74
N SER A 22 -15.36 -11.49 -8.58
CA SER A 22 -15.19 -12.82 -9.16
C SER A 22 -14.93 -13.89 -8.10
N LEU A 23 -14.07 -13.61 -7.11
CA LEU A 23 -13.82 -14.53 -6.00
C LEU A 23 -15.09 -14.81 -5.18
N LEU A 24 -15.89 -13.78 -4.89
CA LEU A 24 -17.14 -13.93 -4.14
C LEU A 24 -18.18 -14.73 -4.91
N GLU A 25 -18.36 -14.46 -6.20
CA GLU A 25 -19.31 -15.19 -7.06
C GLU A 25 -18.92 -16.67 -7.24
N GLN A 26 -17.61 -16.96 -7.29
CA GLN A 26 -17.10 -18.34 -7.34
C GLN A 26 -17.30 -19.07 -6.01
N ALA A 27 -17.02 -18.43 -4.89
CA ALA A 27 -17.15 -19.03 -3.56
C ALA A 27 -18.62 -19.23 -3.13
N HIS A 28 -19.54 -18.39 -3.63
CA HIS A 28 -20.94 -18.38 -3.23
C HIS A 28 -21.89 -18.40 -4.43
N PRO A 29 -22.19 -19.60 -4.99
CA PRO A 29 -23.14 -19.71 -6.09
C PRO A 29 -24.50 -19.09 -5.76
N GLY A 30 -24.96 -18.15 -6.60
CA GLY A 30 -26.23 -17.44 -6.39
C GLY A 30 -26.11 -16.14 -5.57
N LEU A 31 -24.92 -15.75 -5.14
CA LEU A 31 -24.66 -14.40 -4.65
C LEU A 31 -24.72 -13.40 -5.81
N ILE A 32 -25.48 -12.32 -5.65
CA ILE A 32 -25.54 -11.23 -6.61
C ILE A 32 -24.62 -10.12 -6.12
N VAL A 33 -23.59 -9.81 -6.91
CA VAL A 33 -22.60 -8.76 -6.57
C VAL A 33 -22.71 -7.60 -7.54
N GLU A 34 -23.07 -6.43 -7.04
CA GLU A 34 -23.08 -5.17 -7.78
C GLU A 34 -21.88 -4.31 -7.42
N ILE A 35 -21.47 -3.44 -8.34
CA ILE A 35 -20.35 -2.51 -8.14
C ILE A 35 -20.87 -1.10 -8.26
N LYS A 36 -20.60 -0.28 -7.23
CA LYS A 36 -20.86 1.16 -7.22
C LYS A 36 -19.54 1.91 -7.28
N LYS A 37 -19.37 2.71 -8.34
CA LYS A 37 -18.24 3.62 -8.46
C LYS A 37 -18.48 4.86 -7.60
N ILE A 38 -17.48 5.22 -6.81
CA ILE A 38 -17.52 6.36 -5.88
C ILE A 38 -16.34 7.27 -6.22
N THR A 39 -16.62 8.54 -6.45
CA THR A 39 -15.60 9.56 -6.73
C THR A 39 -15.13 10.17 -5.42
N THR A 40 -13.83 10.15 -5.15
CA THR A 40 -13.27 10.69 -3.91
C THR A 40 -12.62 12.05 -4.14
N LYS A 41 -12.43 12.85 -3.08
CA LYS A 41 -11.70 14.14 -3.17
C LYS A 41 -10.30 13.98 -3.78
N GLY A 42 -9.60 12.89 -3.45
CA GLY A 42 -8.29 12.59 -4.02
C GLY A 42 -8.28 12.37 -5.53
N ASP A 43 -9.40 11.96 -6.12
CA ASP A 43 -9.53 11.85 -7.58
C ASP A 43 -9.70 13.24 -8.23
N ALA A 44 -10.34 14.18 -7.53
CA ALA A 44 -10.56 15.55 -7.98
C ALA A 44 -9.32 16.45 -7.83
N ILE A 45 -8.45 16.22 -6.83
CA ILE A 45 -7.28 17.06 -6.54
C ILE A 45 -5.99 16.43 -7.08
N GLN A 46 -5.61 16.78 -8.30
CA GLN A 46 -4.42 16.21 -8.96
C GLN A 46 -3.18 17.12 -8.91
N ASP A 47 -3.34 18.42 -8.65
CA ASP A 47 -2.28 19.43 -8.86
C ASP A 47 -1.49 19.85 -7.60
N VAL A 48 -1.78 19.27 -6.43
CA VAL A 48 -1.11 19.62 -5.16
C VAL A 48 -0.27 18.43 -4.66
N PRO A 49 1.00 18.53 -4.22
CA PRO A 49 1.78 17.40 -3.70
C PRO A 49 1.14 16.65 -2.51
N LEU A 50 1.30 15.31 -2.42
CA LEU A 50 0.62 14.46 -1.40
C LEU A 50 0.90 14.89 0.04
N PRO A 51 2.15 15.18 0.42
CA PRO A 51 2.46 15.62 1.78
C PRO A 51 1.80 16.95 2.16
N LYS A 52 1.41 17.78 1.18
CA LYS A 52 0.82 19.10 1.39
C LYS A 52 -0.71 19.10 1.52
N ILE A 53 -1.38 17.98 1.22
CA ILE A 53 -2.85 17.90 1.28
C ILE A 53 -3.35 17.59 2.70
N GLY A 54 -2.51 17.04 3.59
CA GLY A 54 -2.81 16.92 5.03
C GLY A 54 -3.95 15.98 5.45
N ASP A 55 -4.83 15.57 4.54
CA ASP A 55 -6.05 14.84 4.90
C ASP A 55 -5.85 13.32 4.96
N LYS A 56 -5.95 12.78 6.18
CA LYS A 56 -6.24 11.37 6.42
C LYS A 56 -7.54 11.02 5.68
N GLY A 57 -7.55 9.96 4.88
CA GLY A 57 -8.75 9.48 4.20
C GLY A 57 -9.09 10.18 2.87
N LEU A 58 -8.15 10.92 2.26
CA LEU A 58 -8.34 11.59 0.95
C LEU A 58 -8.93 10.69 -0.17
N PHE A 59 -8.68 9.38 -0.08
CA PHE A 59 -9.15 8.38 -1.04
C PHE A 59 -10.19 7.39 -0.46
N THR A 60 -10.61 7.57 0.79
CA THR A 60 -11.48 6.60 1.48
C THR A 60 -12.72 7.24 2.10
N ALA A 61 -12.69 8.52 2.48
CA ALA A 61 -13.75 9.18 3.23
C ALA A 61 -15.16 9.07 2.59
N GLU A 62 -15.28 9.28 1.27
CA GLU A 62 -16.57 9.15 0.58
C GLU A 62 -17.07 7.70 0.55
N ILE A 63 -16.17 6.73 0.50
CA ILE A 63 -16.51 5.30 0.50
C ILE A 63 -16.91 4.84 1.91
N GLU A 64 -16.17 5.28 2.93
CA GLU A 64 -16.43 5.03 4.34
C GLU A 64 -17.81 5.57 4.75
N ALA A 65 -18.19 6.76 4.27
CA ALA A 65 -19.53 7.32 4.48
C ALA A 65 -20.64 6.42 3.91
N GLU A 66 -20.43 5.82 2.74
CA GLU A 66 -21.39 4.92 2.13
C GLU A 66 -21.50 3.57 2.86
N LEU A 67 -20.39 3.05 3.41
CA LEU A 67 -20.35 1.86 4.27
C LEU A 67 -21.10 2.08 5.59
N LEU A 68 -20.91 3.23 6.21
CA LEU A 68 -21.61 3.60 7.46
C LEU A 68 -23.11 3.78 7.24
N ALA A 69 -23.50 4.32 6.08
CA ALA A 69 -24.89 4.45 5.67
C ALA A 69 -25.51 3.14 5.16
N ASP A 70 -24.76 2.04 5.12
CA ASP A 70 -25.14 0.73 4.56
C ASP A 70 -25.66 0.79 3.11
N THR A 71 -25.29 1.83 2.36
CA THR A 71 -25.61 1.96 0.93
C THR A 71 -24.70 1.09 0.07
N ILE A 72 -23.54 0.71 0.62
CA ILE A 72 -22.67 -0.37 0.16
C ILE A 72 -22.36 -1.29 1.33
N GLN A 73 -22.09 -2.56 1.05
CA GLN A 73 -21.83 -3.59 2.06
C GLN A 73 -20.35 -3.91 2.23
N LEU A 74 -19.56 -3.57 1.21
CA LEU A 74 -18.15 -3.89 1.11
C LEU A 74 -17.46 -2.77 0.36
N ALA A 75 -16.30 -2.36 0.81
CA ALA A 75 -15.41 -1.50 0.04
C ALA A 75 -14.10 -2.20 -0.30
N VAL A 76 -13.60 -1.95 -1.52
CA VAL A 76 -12.37 -2.56 -2.04
C VAL A 76 -11.32 -1.48 -2.25
N HIS A 77 -10.17 -1.67 -1.60
CA HIS A 77 -9.04 -0.76 -1.62
C HIS A 77 -7.73 -1.48 -2.00
N SER A 78 -6.75 -0.73 -2.49
CA SER A 78 -5.36 -1.14 -2.24
C SER A 78 -5.08 -0.97 -0.75
N LEU A 79 -4.71 -2.03 -0.03
CA LEU A 79 -4.67 -1.98 1.45
C LEU A 79 -3.66 -0.94 1.98
N LYS A 80 -2.60 -0.66 1.23
CA LYS A 80 -1.63 0.40 1.56
C LYS A 80 -2.21 1.82 1.55
N ASP A 81 -3.33 2.03 0.86
CA ASP A 81 -4.01 3.33 0.76
C ASP A 81 -5.12 3.46 1.82
N LEU A 82 -5.47 2.36 2.52
CA LEU A 82 -6.44 2.35 3.60
C LEU A 82 -5.74 2.73 4.92
N PRO A 83 -6.19 3.79 5.62
CA PRO A 83 -5.59 4.22 6.89
C PRO A 83 -5.44 3.07 7.89
N THR A 84 -4.37 3.06 8.68
CA THR A 84 -4.13 2.02 9.70
C THR A 84 -5.10 2.10 10.87
N SER A 85 -5.67 3.28 11.13
CA SER A 85 -6.81 3.51 12.02
C SER A 85 -8.03 3.85 11.18
N LEU A 86 -9.08 3.05 11.31
CA LEU A 86 -10.34 3.24 10.59
C LEU A 86 -11.33 4.05 11.45
N PRO A 87 -12.33 4.70 10.82
CA PRO A 87 -13.43 5.32 11.54
C PRO A 87 -14.15 4.32 12.45
N GLU A 88 -14.77 4.83 13.52
CA GLU A 88 -15.63 4.01 14.38
C GLU A 88 -16.75 3.36 13.57
N GLY A 89 -17.02 2.08 13.83
CA GLY A 89 -18.01 1.30 13.11
C GLY A 89 -17.47 0.60 11.85
N LEU A 90 -16.25 0.89 11.40
CA LEU A 90 -15.61 0.23 10.25
C LEU A 90 -14.44 -0.64 10.69
N ILE A 91 -14.27 -1.76 9.98
CA ILE A 91 -13.19 -2.71 10.23
C ILE A 91 -12.52 -3.16 8.93
N TYR A 92 -11.24 -3.51 9.04
CA TYR A 92 -10.54 -4.27 8.01
C TYR A 92 -11.02 -5.73 8.07
N GLY A 93 -11.89 -6.11 7.13
CA GLY A 93 -12.48 -7.44 7.01
C GLY A 93 -11.51 -8.51 6.50
N GLY A 94 -10.41 -8.10 5.86
CA GLY A 94 -9.32 -8.97 5.44
C GLY A 94 -8.86 -8.76 4.01
N SER A 95 -8.06 -9.70 3.51
CA SER A 95 -7.50 -9.69 2.16
C SER A 95 -7.49 -11.09 1.57
N PRO A 96 -7.68 -11.23 0.24
CA PRO A 96 -7.30 -12.45 -0.48
C PRO A 96 -5.77 -12.55 -0.54
N SER A 97 -5.26 -13.57 -1.24
CA SER A 97 -3.83 -13.78 -1.44
C SER A 97 -3.11 -12.51 -1.92
N ARG A 98 -1.99 -12.19 -1.27
CA ARG A 98 -1.16 -11.01 -1.56
C ARG A 98 -0.45 -11.16 -2.91
N ALA A 99 -0.52 -10.12 -3.73
CA ALA A 99 0.36 -10.00 -4.89
C ALA A 99 1.78 -9.57 -4.48
N ASP A 100 2.70 -9.53 -5.44
CA ASP A 100 4.09 -9.10 -5.22
C ASP A 100 4.17 -7.74 -4.51
N ALA A 101 4.74 -7.75 -3.30
CA ALA A 101 4.85 -6.57 -2.45
C ALA A 101 5.98 -5.61 -2.89
N ARG A 102 6.89 -6.06 -3.77
CA ARG A 102 8.07 -5.30 -4.19
C ARG A 102 7.69 -4.00 -4.89
N ASP A 103 8.58 -3.03 -4.77
CA ASP A 103 8.62 -1.91 -5.69
C ASP A 103 9.40 -2.31 -6.94
N ALA A 104 9.07 -1.66 -8.06
CA ALA A 104 9.70 -1.88 -9.35
C ALA A 104 10.20 -0.54 -9.91
N LEU A 105 11.43 -0.56 -10.42
CA LEU A 105 11.98 0.49 -11.26
C LEU A 105 11.40 0.35 -12.67
N ILE A 106 10.84 1.44 -13.17
CA ILE A 106 10.49 1.60 -14.57
C ILE A 106 11.47 2.61 -15.17
N SER A 107 12.25 2.18 -16.14
CA SER A 107 13.22 3.02 -16.84
C SER A 107 13.31 2.62 -18.30
N LEU A 108 13.53 3.61 -19.17
CA LEU A 108 13.80 3.41 -20.59
C LEU A 108 15.30 3.36 -20.90
N LYS A 109 16.15 3.64 -19.90
CA LYS A 109 17.60 3.87 -20.08
C LYS A 109 18.45 2.87 -19.28
N TRP A 110 17.97 2.47 -18.10
CA TRP A 110 18.77 1.77 -17.09
C TRP A 110 18.07 0.48 -16.64
N LYS A 111 18.83 -0.57 -16.36
CA LYS A 111 18.30 -1.85 -15.87
C LYS A 111 18.27 -1.96 -14.36
N SER A 112 18.93 -1.06 -13.64
CA SER A 112 18.91 -1.03 -12.18
C SER A 112 19.11 0.40 -11.65
N ILE A 113 18.94 0.60 -10.33
CA ILE A 113 19.17 1.90 -9.69
C ILE A 113 20.66 2.25 -9.71
N GLU A 114 21.52 1.25 -9.59
CA GLU A 114 22.98 1.37 -9.53
C GLU A 114 23.54 1.93 -10.84
N GLU A 115 22.98 1.52 -11.99
CA GLU A 115 23.37 1.97 -13.34
C GLU A 115 23.04 3.44 -13.61
N ILE A 116 22.09 4.04 -12.87
CA ILE A 116 21.73 5.45 -13.06
C ILE A 116 22.94 6.32 -12.71
N PRO A 117 23.30 7.33 -13.53
CA PRO A 117 24.43 8.21 -13.23
C PRO A 117 24.20 9.01 -11.94
N GLU A 118 25.29 9.54 -11.37
CA GLU A 118 25.18 10.54 -10.31
C GLU A 118 24.31 11.71 -10.77
N ASN A 119 23.51 12.27 -9.85
CA ASN A 119 22.52 13.31 -10.15
C ASN A 119 21.40 12.89 -11.12
N GLY A 120 21.25 11.60 -11.43
CA GLY A 120 20.11 11.10 -12.19
C GLY A 120 18.78 11.41 -11.52
N VAL A 121 17.71 11.51 -12.31
CA VAL A 121 16.41 12.00 -11.86
C VAL A 121 15.39 10.86 -11.78
N ILE A 122 14.91 10.55 -10.57
CA ILE A 122 13.77 9.65 -10.35
C ILE A 122 12.52 10.46 -10.02
N ALA A 123 11.42 10.21 -10.73
CA ALA A 123 10.14 10.82 -10.38
C ALA A 123 9.31 9.93 -9.44
N THR A 124 8.98 10.44 -8.26
CA THR A 124 8.15 9.76 -7.27
C THR A 124 7.55 10.76 -6.29
N GLY A 125 6.24 10.67 -6.04
CA GLY A 125 5.57 11.42 -4.96
C GLY A 125 5.66 10.75 -3.58
N SER A 126 6.35 9.61 -3.46
CA SER A 126 6.46 8.86 -2.20
C SER A 126 7.75 9.23 -1.46
N LEU A 127 7.61 9.77 -0.25
CA LEU A 127 8.73 10.09 0.63
C LEU A 127 9.50 8.84 1.06
N ARG A 128 8.80 7.73 1.32
CA ARG A 128 9.45 6.41 1.59
C ARG A 128 10.40 6.02 0.45
N ARG A 129 9.91 6.05 -0.79
CA ARG A 129 10.72 5.64 -1.95
C ARG A 129 11.90 6.59 -2.18
N LYS A 130 11.67 7.89 -2.05
CA LYS A 130 12.73 8.90 -2.14
C LYS A 130 13.83 8.63 -1.11
N ALA A 131 13.46 8.49 0.16
CA ALA A 131 14.39 8.22 1.24
C ALA A 131 15.14 6.89 1.04
N ALA A 132 14.45 5.82 0.64
CA ALA A 132 15.07 4.53 0.38
C ALA A 132 16.07 4.58 -0.79
N ILE A 133 15.79 5.32 -1.85
CA ILE A 133 16.75 5.52 -2.95
C ILE A 133 17.95 6.34 -2.49
N LEU A 134 17.75 7.43 -1.73
CA LEU A 134 18.84 8.26 -1.21
C LEU A 134 19.79 7.49 -0.30
N ASN A 135 19.28 6.52 0.47
CA ASN A 135 20.10 5.60 1.26
C ASN A 135 20.93 4.65 0.40
N LEU A 136 20.44 4.22 -0.76
CA LEU A 136 21.15 3.31 -1.67
C LEU A 136 22.17 4.03 -2.55
N LYS A 137 21.80 5.22 -3.04
CA LYS A 137 22.61 6.02 -3.95
C LYS A 137 22.53 7.49 -3.56
N PRO A 138 23.38 7.94 -2.61
CA PRO A 138 23.47 9.35 -2.24
C PRO A 138 23.79 10.20 -3.47
N GLY A 139 23.04 11.29 -3.68
CA GLY A 139 23.21 12.18 -4.86
C GLY A 139 22.16 12.03 -5.96
N MET A 140 21.18 11.13 -5.81
CA MET A 140 20.03 11.07 -6.71
C MET A 140 19.15 12.32 -6.59
N GLN A 141 18.64 12.80 -7.73
CA GLN A 141 17.68 13.89 -7.81
C GLN A 141 16.24 13.37 -7.93
N PHE A 142 15.29 14.17 -7.45
CA PHE A 142 13.88 13.78 -7.40
C PHE A 142 12.96 14.86 -7.92
N THR A 143 11.90 14.43 -8.58
CA THR A 143 10.78 15.29 -8.95
C THR A 143 9.45 14.64 -8.60
N ASP A 144 8.43 15.47 -8.40
CA ASP A 144 7.12 15.00 -7.99
C ASP A 144 6.42 14.25 -9.14
N LEU A 145 5.78 13.13 -8.79
CA LEU A 145 5.01 12.33 -9.73
C LEU A 145 3.62 12.01 -9.18
N ARG A 146 2.61 12.42 -9.94
CA ARG A 146 1.18 12.17 -9.67
C ARG A 146 0.43 11.75 -10.93
N GLY A 147 -0.73 11.15 -10.68
CA GLY A 147 -1.63 10.58 -11.68
C GLY A 147 -1.75 9.06 -11.54
N ASN A 148 -2.65 8.50 -12.33
CA ASN A 148 -2.80 7.05 -12.51
C ASN A 148 -1.61 6.47 -13.28
N ILE A 149 -1.53 5.14 -13.37
CA ILE A 149 -0.36 4.43 -13.89
C ILE A 149 -0.04 4.85 -15.33
N ASP A 150 -1.03 4.93 -16.23
CA ASP A 150 -0.84 5.39 -17.61
C ASP A 150 -0.25 6.80 -17.68
N THR A 151 -0.79 7.73 -16.88
CA THR A 151 -0.27 9.10 -16.81
C THR A 151 1.18 9.12 -16.35
N ARG A 152 1.56 8.26 -15.41
CA ARG A 152 2.94 8.16 -14.93
C ARG A 152 3.88 7.61 -15.99
N LEU A 153 3.48 6.54 -16.67
CA LEU A 153 4.26 5.93 -17.76
C LEU A 153 4.44 6.91 -18.93
N ARG A 154 3.39 7.67 -19.27
CA ARG A 154 3.47 8.73 -20.28
C ARG A 154 4.42 9.85 -19.84
N LYS A 155 4.29 10.35 -18.60
CA LYS A 155 5.20 11.37 -18.06
C LYS A 155 6.66 10.91 -18.05
N LEU A 156 6.95 9.64 -17.74
CA LEU A 156 8.30 9.09 -17.86
C LEU A 156 8.87 9.26 -19.28
N LYS A 157 8.08 8.95 -20.31
CA LYS A 157 8.48 9.09 -21.72
C LYS A 157 8.70 10.55 -22.12
N GLU A 158 7.86 11.46 -21.62
CA GLU A 158 7.84 12.87 -22.03
C GLU A 158 8.89 13.76 -21.32
N ASN A 159 9.24 13.45 -20.06
CA ASN A 159 10.00 14.38 -19.21
C ASN A 159 11.50 14.04 -19.11
N GLY A 160 11.98 13.03 -19.84
CA GLY A 160 13.41 12.69 -19.91
C GLY A 160 14.02 12.15 -18.61
N TRP A 161 13.19 11.78 -17.62
CA TRP A 161 13.64 11.21 -16.35
C TRP A 161 14.41 9.90 -16.54
N ASP A 162 15.23 9.54 -15.55
CA ASP A 162 15.98 8.28 -15.54
C ASP A 162 15.14 7.09 -15.06
N GLY A 163 14.07 7.36 -14.34
CA GLY A 163 13.08 6.34 -14.01
C GLY A 163 11.96 6.83 -13.11
N ILE A 164 10.98 5.97 -12.91
CA ILE A 164 9.93 6.11 -11.90
C ILE A 164 9.84 4.82 -11.10
N ILE A 165 9.36 4.91 -9.87
CA ILE A 165 9.13 3.72 -9.03
C ILE A 165 7.63 3.48 -8.88
N MET A 166 7.20 2.24 -9.12
CA MET A 166 5.81 1.80 -8.97
C MET A 166 5.74 0.48 -8.18
N ALA A 167 4.54 0.12 -7.73
CA ALA A 167 4.35 -1.16 -7.04
C ALA A 167 4.26 -2.28 -8.09
N ALA A 168 5.01 -3.36 -7.93
CA ALA A 168 5.01 -4.50 -8.84
C ALA A 168 3.60 -5.08 -9.02
N ALA A 169 2.86 -5.25 -7.92
CA ALA A 169 1.47 -5.70 -7.95
C ALA A 169 0.56 -4.84 -8.84
N ALA A 170 0.76 -3.53 -8.88
CA ALA A 170 -0.11 -2.64 -9.65
C ALA A 170 0.12 -2.79 -11.17
N LEU A 171 1.38 -2.96 -11.58
CA LEU A 171 1.76 -3.22 -12.97
C LEU A 171 1.24 -4.57 -13.43
N LYS A 172 1.48 -5.63 -12.64
CA LYS A 172 1.04 -6.98 -12.98
C LYS A 172 -0.48 -7.09 -13.12
N ARG A 173 -1.24 -6.42 -12.25
CA ARG A 173 -2.71 -6.39 -12.34
C ARG A 173 -3.22 -5.76 -13.62
N LEU A 174 -2.50 -4.78 -14.16
CA LEU A 174 -2.85 -4.09 -15.39
C LEU A 174 -2.13 -4.65 -16.61
N GLU A 175 -1.43 -5.79 -16.47
CA GLU A 175 -0.66 -6.43 -17.56
C GLU A 175 0.40 -5.49 -18.17
N MET A 176 1.03 -4.69 -17.29
CA MET A 176 2.07 -3.70 -17.63
C MET A 176 3.43 -4.04 -17.00
N ASP A 177 3.64 -5.28 -16.57
CA ASP A 177 4.89 -5.72 -15.96
C ASP A 177 6.04 -5.88 -16.96
N ASP A 178 5.75 -5.84 -18.25
CA ASP A 178 6.74 -5.71 -19.34
C ASP A 178 7.54 -4.40 -19.28
N GLN A 179 6.99 -3.36 -18.63
CA GLN A 179 7.67 -2.08 -18.43
C GLN A 179 8.75 -2.13 -17.33
N VAL A 180 8.82 -3.21 -16.54
CA VAL A 180 9.72 -3.31 -15.39
C VAL A 180 11.17 -3.49 -15.84
N ALA A 181 12.02 -2.53 -15.47
CA ALA A 181 13.46 -2.65 -15.64
C ALA A 181 14.09 -3.52 -14.54
N ALA A 182 13.69 -3.30 -13.28
CA ALA A 182 14.13 -4.11 -12.15
C ALA A 182 13.07 -4.16 -11.04
N PHE A 183 12.98 -5.31 -10.39
CA PHE A 183 12.31 -5.44 -9.10
C PHE A 183 13.30 -5.15 -7.97
N LEU A 184 12.89 -4.33 -7.00
CA LEU A 184 13.72 -3.95 -5.87
C LEU A 184 13.61 -5.00 -4.76
N ASP A 185 14.75 -5.43 -4.21
CA ASP A 185 14.80 -6.38 -3.12
C ASP A 185 14.03 -5.84 -1.91
N PRO A 186 12.97 -6.52 -1.43
CA PRO A 186 12.13 -6.00 -0.36
C PRO A 186 12.76 -6.07 1.03
N ASP A 187 13.86 -6.80 1.24
CA ASP A 187 14.65 -6.72 2.48
C ASP A 187 15.55 -5.46 2.49
N VAL A 188 15.86 -4.91 1.31
CA VAL A 188 16.67 -3.69 1.15
C VAL A 188 15.80 -2.45 0.99
N PHE A 189 14.84 -2.51 0.06
CA PHE A 189 13.87 -1.49 -0.30
C PHE A 189 12.50 -1.84 0.29
N VAL A 190 12.37 -1.69 1.60
CA VAL A 190 11.21 -2.18 2.35
C VAL A 190 9.91 -1.57 1.79
N PRO A 191 8.95 -2.42 1.37
CA PRO A 191 7.65 -1.99 0.85
C PRO A 191 6.87 -1.07 1.80
N SER A 192 5.95 -0.29 1.24
CA SER A 192 4.92 0.36 2.05
C SER A 192 4.09 -0.68 2.80
N VAL A 193 3.61 -0.32 4.00
CA VAL A 193 2.68 -1.14 4.79
C VAL A 193 1.59 -1.70 3.90
N SER A 194 1.46 -3.03 3.89
CA SER A 194 0.43 -3.77 3.15
C SER A 194 0.45 -3.60 1.63
N GLN A 195 1.56 -3.16 1.05
CA GLN A 195 1.71 -3.12 -0.41
C GLN A 195 1.53 -4.52 -1.01
N GLY A 196 0.77 -4.60 -2.11
CA GLY A 196 0.44 -5.87 -2.79
C GLY A 196 -0.89 -6.49 -2.33
N ALA A 197 -1.38 -6.18 -1.12
CA ALA A 197 -2.67 -6.68 -0.65
C ALA A 197 -3.85 -5.83 -1.15
N ILE A 198 -5.01 -6.48 -1.34
CA ILE A 198 -6.30 -5.82 -1.56
C ILE A 198 -7.03 -5.78 -0.23
N GLY A 199 -7.34 -4.58 0.27
CA GLY A 199 -8.03 -4.38 1.53
C GLY A 199 -9.54 -4.41 1.35
N LEU A 200 -10.21 -5.23 2.14
CA LEU A 200 -11.66 -5.26 2.24
C LEU A 200 -12.09 -4.56 3.52
N GLU A 201 -12.85 -3.48 3.37
CA GLU A 201 -13.41 -2.72 4.49
C GLU A 201 -14.92 -2.97 4.58
N VAL A 202 -15.40 -3.22 5.81
CA VAL A 202 -16.79 -3.53 6.09
C VAL A 202 -17.27 -2.83 7.36
N ASN A 203 -18.58 -2.64 7.46
CA ASN A 203 -19.22 -2.18 8.68
C ASN A 203 -19.21 -3.30 9.74
N VAL A 204 -18.82 -2.98 10.97
CA VAL A 204 -18.74 -3.94 12.08
C VAL A 204 -20.07 -4.61 12.38
N ASN A 205 -21.19 -3.93 12.08
CA ASN A 205 -22.55 -4.42 12.28
C ASN A 205 -23.04 -5.36 11.15
N ARG A 206 -22.14 -5.81 10.26
CA ARG A 206 -22.44 -6.74 9.15
C ARG A 206 -21.70 -8.08 9.29
N PRO A 207 -22.04 -8.90 10.31
CA PRO A 207 -21.43 -10.22 10.48
C PRO A 207 -21.76 -11.15 9.31
N ASP A 208 -22.90 -10.95 8.64
CA ASP A 208 -23.30 -11.66 7.43
C ASP A 208 -22.30 -11.43 6.27
N VAL A 209 -21.83 -10.19 6.08
CA VAL A 209 -20.81 -9.87 5.07
C VAL A 209 -19.46 -10.47 5.47
N GLN A 210 -19.07 -10.37 6.74
CA GLN A 210 -17.83 -10.99 7.23
C GLN A 210 -17.81 -12.51 7.02
N GLN A 211 -18.96 -13.18 7.23
CA GLN A 211 -19.10 -14.60 6.94
C GLN A 211 -18.88 -14.91 5.46
N LEU A 212 -19.44 -14.11 4.54
CA LEU A 212 -19.18 -14.28 3.10
C LEU A 212 -17.70 -14.12 2.75
N LEU A 213 -17.07 -13.09 3.34
CA LEU A 213 -15.66 -12.79 3.10
C LEU A 213 -14.74 -13.95 3.52
N SER A 214 -15.08 -14.67 4.59
CA SER A 214 -14.23 -15.75 5.12
C SER A 214 -13.81 -16.80 4.09
N ALA A 215 -14.62 -17.05 3.06
CA ALA A 215 -14.34 -18.02 2.01
C ALA A 215 -13.24 -17.59 1.01
N ILE A 216 -12.90 -16.30 0.96
CA ILE A 216 -11.92 -15.75 0.01
C ILE A 216 -10.72 -15.11 0.73
N MET A 217 -10.69 -15.15 2.06
CA MET A 217 -9.59 -14.57 2.84
C MET A 217 -8.39 -15.50 2.83
N ASP A 218 -7.21 -14.94 2.59
CA ASP A 218 -5.96 -15.65 2.79
C ASP A 218 -5.43 -15.38 4.20
N LYS A 219 -5.35 -16.43 5.02
CA LYS A 219 -4.96 -16.32 6.43
C LYS A 219 -3.56 -15.72 6.60
N GLU A 220 -2.60 -16.16 5.79
CA GLU A 220 -1.22 -15.67 5.83
C GLU A 220 -1.15 -14.18 5.49
N THR A 221 -1.78 -13.75 4.40
CA THR A 221 -1.85 -12.35 4.00
C THR A 221 -2.48 -11.49 5.09
N VAL A 222 -3.61 -11.93 5.66
CA VAL A 222 -4.29 -11.20 6.74
C VAL A 222 -3.39 -11.05 7.96
N GLN A 223 -2.72 -12.11 8.40
CA GLN A 223 -1.79 -12.07 9.53
C GLN A 223 -0.61 -11.12 9.25
N CYS A 224 0.03 -11.24 8.09
CA CYS A 224 1.16 -10.37 7.72
C CYS A 224 0.74 -8.90 7.67
N CYS A 225 -0.39 -8.57 7.02
CA CYS A 225 -0.87 -7.20 6.94
C CYS A 225 -1.30 -6.65 8.30
N LYS A 226 -1.82 -7.47 9.22
CA LYS A 226 -2.09 -7.04 10.61
C LYS A 226 -0.82 -6.61 11.34
N ALA A 227 0.26 -7.38 11.22
CA ALA A 227 1.55 -7.01 11.83
C ALA A 227 2.10 -5.69 11.26
N GLU A 228 2.10 -5.54 9.94
CA GLU A 228 2.56 -4.33 9.26
C GLU A 228 1.72 -3.10 9.64
N ARG A 229 0.39 -3.24 9.70
CA ARG A 229 -0.53 -2.16 10.05
C ARG A 229 -0.40 -1.76 11.52
N ALA A 230 -0.18 -2.72 12.42
CA ALA A 230 0.08 -2.44 13.83
C ALA A 230 1.39 -1.66 14.02
N PHE A 231 2.45 -2.05 13.31
CA PHE A 231 3.72 -1.30 13.27
C PHE A 231 3.51 0.14 12.79
N GLY A 232 2.87 0.32 11.64
CA GLY A 232 2.62 1.66 11.07
C GLY A 232 1.73 2.53 11.96
N ARG A 233 0.69 1.95 12.58
CA ARG A 233 -0.20 2.64 13.52
C ARG A 233 0.55 3.14 14.75
N LYS A 234 1.41 2.30 15.35
CA LYS A 234 2.14 2.61 16.58
C LYS A 234 3.18 3.73 16.39
N LEU A 235 3.78 3.82 15.21
CA LEU A 235 4.71 4.91 14.86
C LEU A 235 3.99 6.19 14.37
N GLU A 236 2.66 6.23 14.45
CA GLU A 236 1.81 7.33 13.93
C GLU A 236 2.09 7.67 12.46
N GLY A 237 2.64 6.72 11.71
CA GLY A 237 3.05 6.92 10.34
C GLY A 237 1.86 6.88 9.39
N GLY A 238 1.38 8.05 8.98
CA GLY A 238 0.48 8.18 7.82
C GLY A 238 1.20 7.99 6.49
N CYS A 239 0.48 8.12 5.36
CA CYS A 239 1.06 8.08 4.00
C CYS A 239 2.10 9.18 3.72
N SER A 240 2.24 10.15 4.63
CA SER A 240 3.09 11.34 4.50
C SER A 240 4.43 11.21 5.23
N VAL A 241 4.79 10.02 5.75
CA VAL A 241 6.11 9.78 6.34
C VAL A 241 6.89 8.71 5.57
N PRO A 242 8.23 8.77 5.55
CA PRO A 242 9.07 7.75 4.92
C PRO A 242 9.15 6.46 5.77
N LEU A 243 8.01 5.76 5.86
CA LEU A 243 7.85 4.52 6.62
C LEU A 243 7.48 3.35 5.71
N GLY A 244 8.07 2.18 5.96
CA GLY A 244 7.75 0.92 5.31
C GLY A 244 7.67 -0.23 6.31
N ALA A 245 6.91 -1.26 5.97
CA ALA A 245 6.90 -2.53 6.69
C ALA A 245 6.50 -3.67 5.77
N TRP A 246 7.21 -4.79 5.91
CA TRP A 246 6.93 -6.00 5.17
C TRP A 246 7.05 -7.23 6.07
N ALA A 247 5.93 -7.92 6.24
CA ALA A 247 5.83 -9.18 6.95
C ALA A 247 5.61 -10.34 5.98
N ARG A 248 6.21 -11.49 6.30
CA ARG A 248 6.12 -12.73 5.54
C ARG A 248 6.29 -13.94 6.44
N MET A 249 5.73 -15.08 6.04
CA MET A 249 6.01 -16.35 6.70
C MET A 249 7.38 -16.89 6.27
N VAL A 250 8.14 -17.40 7.23
CA VAL A 250 9.41 -18.09 7.05
C VAL A 250 9.32 -19.38 7.86
N GLY A 251 8.90 -20.46 7.21
CA GLY A 251 8.52 -21.69 7.91
C GLY A 251 7.24 -21.47 8.73
N ASP A 252 7.30 -21.77 10.02
CA ASP A 252 6.21 -21.61 10.98
C ASP A 252 6.22 -20.23 11.69
N GLN A 253 7.24 -19.41 11.45
CA GLN A 253 7.38 -18.09 12.06
C GLN A 253 7.06 -16.97 11.07
N MET A 254 6.59 -15.84 11.61
CA MET A 254 6.45 -14.60 10.85
C MET A 254 7.70 -13.75 11.05
N LYS A 255 8.32 -13.30 9.95
CA LYS A 255 9.34 -12.25 9.97
C LYS A 255 8.69 -10.94 9.51
N ILE A 256 8.87 -9.88 10.29
CA ILE A 256 8.53 -8.51 9.90
C ILE A 256 9.80 -7.66 9.81
N THR A 257 9.97 -6.95 8.70
CA THR A 257 11.04 -5.97 8.49
C THR A 257 10.42 -4.58 8.38
N GLY A 258 10.88 -3.65 9.20
CA GLY A 258 10.45 -2.25 9.18
C GLY A 258 11.48 -1.36 8.47
N PHE A 259 11.06 -0.15 8.14
CA PHE A 259 11.92 0.92 7.65
C PHE A 259 11.35 2.27 8.09
N VAL A 260 12.22 3.13 8.63
CA VAL A 260 11.94 4.54 8.90
C VAL A 260 13.16 5.35 8.46
N SER A 261 12.95 6.55 7.91
CA SER A 261 14.03 7.47 7.54
C SER A 261 13.65 8.91 7.84
N ASN A 262 14.60 9.84 7.81
CA ASN A 262 14.29 11.26 7.64
C ASN A 262 13.91 11.56 6.18
N TYR A 263 13.33 12.73 5.92
CA TYR A 263 12.95 13.17 4.56
C TYR A 263 14.14 13.30 3.61
N ALA A 264 15.33 13.57 4.16
CA ALA A 264 16.58 13.69 3.42
C ALA A 264 17.20 12.33 3.05
N GLY A 265 16.73 11.22 3.60
CA GLY A 265 17.30 9.89 3.36
C GLY A 265 18.73 9.72 3.88
N THR A 266 19.20 10.59 4.79
CA THR A 266 20.57 10.55 5.33
C THR A 266 20.68 9.72 6.61
N GLN A 267 19.56 9.48 7.28
CA GLN A 267 19.45 8.67 8.48
C GLN A 267 18.26 7.72 8.34
N GLN A 268 18.48 6.45 8.69
CA GLN A 268 17.45 5.43 8.62
C GLN A 268 17.56 4.43 9.78
N ILE A 269 16.43 3.81 10.11
CA ILE A 269 16.33 2.63 10.96
C ILE A 269 15.71 1.54 10.10
N ARG A 270 16.40 0.40 9.99
CA ARG A 270 15.92 -0.80 9.31
C ARG A 270 16.31 -2.03 10.12
N GLU A 271 15.30 -2.63 10.71
CA GLU A 271 15.39 -3.72 11.68
C GLU A 271 14.32 -4.76 11.37
N SER A 272 14.59 -6.01 11.75
CA SER A 272 13.64 -7.11 11.60
C SER A 272 13.37 -7.80 12.93
N LEU A 273 12.18 -8.37 13.07
CA LEU A 273 11.82 -9.27 14.15
C LEU A 273 11.16 -10.52 13.59
N THR A 274 11.37 -11.63 14.28
CA THR A 274 10.71 -12.90 14.00
C THR A 274 9.87 -13.30 15.21
N GLY A 275 8.67 -13.83 14.99
CA GLY A 275 7.79 -14.25 16.07
C GLY A 275 6.64 -15.13 15.62
N SER A 276 5.77 -15.46 16.56
CA SER A 276 4.59 -16.31 16.29
C SER A 276 3.59 -15.59 15.38
N PRO A 277 3.06 -16.24 14.33
CA PRO A 277 2.00 -15.68 13.49
C PRO A 277 0.64 -15.59 14.21
N HIS A 278 0.52 -16.16 15.41
CA HIS A 278 -0.71 -16.13 16.20
C HIS A 278 -0.94 -14.81 16.94
N ASP A 279 0.10 -13.98 17.11
CA ASP A 279 0.02 -12.62 17.63
C ASP A 279 0.71 -11.63 16.67
N PRO A 280 0.16 -11.43 15.46
CA PRO A 280 0.79 -10.59 14.45
C PRO A 280 0.83 -9.12 14.87
N GLU A 281 -0.23 -8.62 15.49
CA GLU A 281 -0.31 -7.23 15.95
C GLU A 281 0.70 -6.97 17.08
N GLY A 282 0.83 -7.88 18.04
CA GLY A 282 1.85 -7.77 19.09
C GLY A 282 3.27 -7.82 18.53
N LEU A 283 3.55 -8.62 17.50
CA LEU A 283 4.86 -8.60 16.82
C LEU A 283 5.13 -7.25 16.14
N GLY A 284 4.12 -6.67 15.48
CA GLY A 284 4.23 -5.34 14.86
C GLY A 284 4.45 -4.22 15.87
N VAL A 285 3.71 -4.24 17.00
CA VAL A 285 3.89 -3.28 18.10
C VAL A 285 5.28 -3.39 18.73
N LYS A 286 5.76 -4.61 19.00
CA LYS A 286 7.12 -4.84 19.52
C LYS A 286 8.19 -4.28 18.61
N LEU A 287 8.05 -4.45 17.28
CA LEU A 287 8.99 -3.84 16.33
C LEU A 287 8.94 -2.30 16.42
N ALA A 288 7.74 -1.72 16.47
CA ALA A 288 7.58 -0.27 16.57
C ALA A 288 8.17 0.31 17.88
N GLU A 289 8.03 -0.39 19.00
CA GLU A 289 8.61 0.02 20.29
C GLU A 289 10.15 0.05 20.22
N ARG A 290 10.78 -0.95 19.60
CA ARG A 290 12.23 -0.93 19.34
C ARG A 290 12.64 0.27 18.48
N TYR A 291 11.82 0.68 17.52
CA TYR A 291 12.10 1.86 16.69
C TYR A 291 11.99 3.16 17.49
N ILE A 292 11.00 3.25 18.39
CA ILE A 292 10.84 4.40 19.29
C ILE A 292 12.07 4.52 20.20
N GLU A 293 12.55 3.41 20.78
CA GLU A 293 13.78 3.38 21.58
C GLU A 293 15.03 3.82 20.80
N LEU A 294 15.05 3.58 19.48
CA LEU A 294 16.11 4.00 18.56
C LEU A 294 15.95 5.42 18.02
N GLY A 295 14.97 6.20 18.51
CA GLY A 295 14.76 7.60 18.11
C GLY A 295 13.93 7.80 16.83
N ALA A 296 13.13 6.80 16.42
CA ALA A 296 12.32 6.92 15.20
C ALA A 296 11.33 8.10 15.21
N GLN A 297 10.85 8.52 16.39
CA GLN A 297 9.92 9.66 16.49
C GLN A 297 10.60 10.98 16.12
N GLU A 298 11.85 11.20 16.55
CA GLU A 298 12.61 12.38 16.13
C GLU A 298 12.92 12.31 14.63
N LEU A 299 13.23 11.12 14.13
CA LEU A 299 13.61 10.91 12.74
C LEU A 299 12.47 11.20 11.74
N LEU A 300 11.24 10.77 12.05
CA LEU A 300 10.06 10.94 11.19
C LEU A 300 9.63 12.41 10.97
N GLY A 301 10.10 13.33 11.83
CA GLY A 301 9.79 14.76 11.75
C GLY A 301 10.85 15.62 11.05
N THR A 302 11.96 15.03 10.61
CA THR A 302 13.15 15.71 10.06
C THR A 302 13.42 15.32 8.61
#